data_AF-A0A940T5T3-F1
#
_entry.id   AF-A0A940T5T3-F1
#
_cell.length_a   1.000
_cell.length_b   1.000
_cell.length_c   1.000
_cell.angle_alpha   90.00
_cell.angle_beta   90.00
_cell.angle_gamma   90.00
#
_symmetry.space_group_name_H-M   'P 1'
#
loop_
_entity.id
_entity.type
_entity.pdbx_description
1 polymer ?
#
loop_
_entity_poly.entity_id
_entity_poly.type
_entity_poly.pdbx_seq_one_letter_code
_entity_poly.pdbx_strand_id
1 'polypeptide(L)' 'MTQDERWMVKYIEVVTFIETNKRNPSRHRIEEHDYLNWLKANRKALNAGKMKAERVEKFRKLLEMTEQYRRKNQYE' A
#
# COMPACT_ATOMS: atom_id res chain seq x y z
N MET A 1 21.65 1.03 1.21
CA MET A 1 20.28 1.14 0.69
C MET A 1 19.78 2.58 0.82
N THR A 2 19.54 3.27 -0.30
CA THR A 2 18.99 4.63 -0.38
C THR A 2 17.52 4.68 0.02
N GLN A 3 16.97 5.88 0.26
CA GLN A 3 15.54 6.02 0.57
C GLN A 3 14.63 5.56 -0.57
N ASP A 4 15.07 5.68 -1.82
CA ASP A 4 14.31 5.22 -2.99
C ASP A 4 14.30 3.71 -3.09
N GLU A 5 15.44 3.07 -2.82
CA GLU A 5 15.53 1.61 -2.74
C GLU A 5 14.67 1.06 -1.59
N ARG A 6 14.72 1.67 -0.39
CA ARG A 6 13.87 1.24 0.74
C ARG A 6 12.39 1.33 0.38
N TRP A 7 12.00 2.41 -0.31
CA TRP A 7 10.62 2.62 -0.72
C TRP A 7 10.20 1.58 -1.76
N MET A 8 11.04 1.29 -2.74
CA MET A 8 10.76 0.29 -3.78
C MET A 8 10.64 -1.11 -3.19
N VAL A 9 11.54 -1.51 -2.29
CA VAL A 9 11.48 -2.81 -1.61
C VAL A 9 10.14 -2.95 -0.89
N LYS A 10 9.75 -1.94 -0.10
CA LYS A 10 8.49 -2.00 0.64
C LYS A 10 7.25 -1.95 -0.26
N TYR A 11 7.32 -1.21 -1.36
CA TYR A 11 6.30 -1.22 -2.40
C TYR A 11 6.11 -2.63 -2.97
N ILE A 12 7.19 -3.30 -3.35
CA ILE A 12 7.15 -4.68 -3.88
C ILE A 12 6.58 -5.64 -2.85
N GLU A 13 7.03 -5.58 -1.58
CA GLU A 13 6.49 -6.43 -0.51
C GLU A 13 4.97 -6.29 -0.36
N VAL A 14 4.46 -5.05 -0.36
CA VAL A 14 3.02 -4.79 -0.23
C VAL A 14 2.25 -5.28 -1.47
N VAL A 15 2.80 -5.06 -2.67
CA VAL A 15 2.19 -5.55 -3.91
C VAL A 15 2.09 -7.07 -3.90
N THR A 16 3.21 -7.76 -3.65
CA THR A 16 3.27 -9.21 -3.57
C THR A 16 2.31 -9.75 -2.53
N PHE A 17 2.20 -9.10 -1.36
CA PHE A 17 1.26 -9.49 -0.32
C PHE A 17 -0.18 -9.48 -0.85
N ILE A 18 -0.61 -8.38 -1.49
CA ILE A 18 -1.98 -8.23 -2.00
C ILE A 18 -2.24 -9.21 -3.14
N GLU A 19 -1.31 -9.36 -4.07
CA GLU A 19 -1.45 -10.28 -5.20
C GLU A 19 -1.53 -11.75 -4.75
N THR A 20 -0.76 -12.14 -3.74
CA THR A 20 -0.72 -13.51 -3.21
C THR A 20 -1.96 -13.79 -2.36
N ASN A 21 -2.35 -12.87 -1.48
CA ASN A 21 -3.42 -13.10 -0.52
C ASN A 21 -4.81 -12.72 -1.06
N LYS A 22 -4.88 -12.00 -2.19
CA LYS A 22 -6.11 -11.45 -2.78
C LYS A 22 -6.94 -10.61 -1.79
N ARG A 23 -6.27 -9.89 -0.89
CA ARG A 23 -6.87 -8.99 0.11
C ARG A 23 -5.87 -7.94 0.58
N ASN A 24 -6.39 -6.86 1.16
CA ASN A 24 -5.56 -5.84 1.81
C ASN A 24 -4.96 -6.31 3.15
N PRO A 25 -3.81 -5.72 3.57
CA PRO A 25 -3.27 -5.86 4.92
C PRO A 25 -4.29 -5.48 6.00
N SER A 26 -4.36 -6.29 7.05
CA SER A 26 -5.35 -6.22 8.11
C SER A 26 -4.74 -5.64 9.38
N ARG A 27 -5.49 -4.78 10.06
CA ARG A 27 -5.11 -4.29 11.41
C ARG A 27 -5.12 -5.39 12.49
N HIS A 28 -5.73 -6.53 12.20
CA HIS A 28 -5.93 -7.62 13.16
C HIS A 28 -4.79 -8.65 13.17
N ARG A 29 -3.77 -8.48 12.32
CA ARG A 29 -2.61 -9.38 12.24
C ARG A 29 -1.35 -8.56 12.39
N ILE A 30 -0.56 -8.84 13.41
CA ILE A 30 0.57 -7.97 13.79
C ILE A 30 1.65 -7.94 12.71
N GLU A 31 1.82 -9.06 11.99
CA GLU A 31 2.76 -9.21 10.89
C GLU A 31 2.39 -8.30 9.70
N GLU A 32 1.13 -7.88 9.61
CA GLU A 32 0.61 -7.04 8.53
C GLU A 32 0.61 -5.54 8.88
N HIS A 33 0.92 -5.19 10.14
CA HIS A 33 0.90 -3.79 10.60
C HIS A 33 1.88 -2.93 9.84
N ASP A 34 3.06 -3.44 9.50
CA ASP A 34 4.06 -2.71 8.73
C ASP A 34 3.54 -2.33 7.34
N TYR A 35 2.90 -3.28 6.64
CA TYR A 35 2.30 -3.02 5.32
C TYR A 35 1.16 -2.01 5.41
N LEU A 36 0.28 -2.18 6.41
CA LEU A 36 -0.84 -1.28 6.64
C LEU A 36 -0.37 0.15 6.96
N ASN A 37 0.61 0.29 7.85
CA ASN A 37 1.14 1.58 8.26
C ASN A 37 1.91 2.26 7.12
N TRP A 38 2.65 1.49 6.32
CA TRP A 38 3.32 1.99 5.13
C TRP A 38 2.31 2.52 4.09
N LEU A 39 1.22 1.80 3.84
CA LEU A 39 0.12 2.27 2.97
C LEU A 39 -0.48 3.58 3.48
N LYS A 40 -0.77 3.69 4.78
CA LYS A 40 -1.32 4.91 5.40
C LYS A 40 -0.38 6.10 5.26
N ALA A 41 0.91 5.91 5.57
CA ALA A 41 1.92 6.95 5.47
C ALA A 41 2.07 7.48 4.04
N ASN A 42 2.10 6.58 3.05
CA ASN A 42 2.19 6.96 1.64
C ASN A 42 0.91 7.63 1.12
N ARG A 43 -0.27 7.19 1.57
CA ARG A 43 -1.54 7.89 1.27
C ARG A 43 -1.52 9.31 1.80
N LYS A 44 -1.04 9.51 3.03
CA LYS A 44 -0.88 10.85 3.63
C LYS A 44 0.10 11.71 2.82
N ALA A 45 1.24 11.15 2.41
CA ALA A 45 2.22 11.86 1.59
C ALA A 45 1.69 12.24 0.20
N LEU A 46 0.95 11.34 -0.46
CA LEU A 46 0.29 11.60 -1.74
C LEU A 46 -0.74 12.73 -1.59
N ASN A 47 -1.63 12.64 -0.61
CA ASN A 47 -2.68 13.64 -0.38
C ASN A 47 -2.11 15.01 -0.01
N ALA A 48 -0.95 15.04 0.65
CA ALA A 48 -0.25 16.29 0.98
C ALA A 48 0.59 16.85 -0.18
N GLY A 49 0.65 16.19 -1.35
CA GLY A 49 1.50 16.59 -2.48
C GLY A 49 3.00 16.46 -2.22
N LYS A 50 3.41 15.69 -1.19
CA LYS A 50 4.82 15.52 -0.76
C LYS A 50 5.48 14.28 -1.34
N MET A 51 4.77 13.50 -2.14
CA MET A 51 5.29 12.30 -2.76
C MET A 51 6.06 12.65 -4.05
N LYS A 52 7.26 12.08 -4.23
CA LYS A 52 8.03 12.22 -5.48
C LYS A 52 7.19 11.76 -6.68
N ALA A 53 7.30 12.47 -7.81
CA ALA A 53 6.51 12.19 -9.02
C ALA A 53 6.60 10.72 -9.49
N GLU A 54 7.80 10.14 -9.49
CA GLU A 54 8.05 8.73 -9.84
C GLU A 54 7.30 7.73 -8.95
N ARG A 55 7.08 8.09 -7.68
CA ARG A 55 6.34 7.26 -6.71
C ARG A 55 4.84 7.44 -6.84
N VAL A 56 4.37 8.63 -7.28
CA VAL A 56 2.95 8.93 -7.42
C VAL A 56 2.27 7.95 -8.37
N GLU A 57 2.85 7.71 -9.55
CA GLU A 57 2.25 6.79 -10.53
C GLU A 57 2.15 5.37 -9.99
N LYS A 58 3.26 4.84 -9.43
CA LYS A 58 3.30 3.50 -8.83
C LYS A 58 2.32 3.37 -7.68
N PHE A 59 2.28 4.38 -6.81
CA PHE A 59 1.40 4.34 -5.65
C PHE A 59 -0.06 4.38 -6.06
N ARG A 60 -0.46 5.19 -7.07
CA ARG A 60 -1.83 5.22 -7.62
C ARG A 60 -2.28 3.85 -8.13
N LYS A 61 -1.44 3.15 -8.90
CA LYS A 61 -1.71 1.77 -9.34
C LYS A 61 -1.92 0.81 -8.17
N LEU A 62 -1.10 0.96 -7.12
CA LEU A 62 -1.31 0.20 -5.88
C LEU A 62 -2.65 0.56 -5.21
N LEU A 63 -3.11 1.81 -5.24
CA LEU A 63 -4.41 2.18 -4.67
C LEU A 63 -5.57 1.54 -5.43
N GLU A 64 -5.50 1.50 -6.76
CA GLU A 64 -6.47 0.80 -7.61
C GLU A 64 -6.53 -0.68 -7.24
N MET A 65 -5.37 -1.32 -7.08
CA MET A 65 -5.30 -2.72 -6.63
C MET A 65 -5.89 -2.90 -5.22
N THR A 66 -5.64 -1.98 -4.28
CA THR A 66 -6.25 -2.05 -2.95
C THR A 66 -7.77 -1.90 -2.98
N GLU A 67 -8.31 -1.17 -3.95
CA GLU A 67 -9.76 -1.03 -4.13
C GLU A 67 -10.36 -2.31 -4.72
N GLN A 68 -9.70 -2.91 -5.71
CA GLN A 68 -10.09 -4.21 -6.27
C GLN A 68 -10.24 -5.30 -5.20
N TYR A 69 -9.32 -5.33 -4.24
CA TYR A 69 -9.32 -6.30 -3.13
C TYR A 69 -9.84 -5.71 -1.81
N ARG A 70 -10.67 -4.65 -1.88
CA ARG A 70 -11.32 -4.06 -0.70
C ARG A 70 -12.25 -5.10 -0.07
N ARG A 71 -12.25 -5.17 1.27
CA ARG A 71 -13.24 -5.97 1.99
C ARG A 71 -14.61 -5.31 1.81
N LYS A 72 -15.54 -6.03 1.20
CA LYS A 72 -16.95 -5.64 1.17
C LYS A 72 -17.56 -5.85 2.55
N ASN A 73 -18.33 -4.87 3.01
CA ASN A 73 -19.12 -5.01 4.22
C ASN A 73 -20.38 -5.84 3.91
N GLN A 74 -21.01 -6.43 4.92
CA GLN A 74 -22.23 -7.24 4.79
C GLN A 74 -23.48 -6.46 4.30
N TYR A 75 -23.36 -5.15 4.11
CA TYR A 75 -24.42 -4.24 3.66
C TYR A 75 -24.15 -3.62 2.27
N GLU A 76 -23.05 -4.00 1.61
CA GLU A 76 -22.75 -3.67 0.20
C GLU A 76 -23.15 -4.83 -0.72
#